data_AF-A0A3S3R954-F1
#
_entry.id   AF-A0A3S3R954-F1
#
_cell.length_a   1.000
_cell.length_b   1.000
_cell.length_c   1.000
_cell.angle_alpha   90.00
_cell.angle_beta   90.00
_cell.angle_gamma   90.00
#
_symmetry.space_group_name_H-M   'P 1'
#
loop_
_entity.id
_entity.type
_entity.pdbx_description
1 polymer ?
#
loop_
_entity_poly.entity_id
_entity_poly.type
_entity_poly.pdbx_seq_one_letter_code
_entity_poly.pdbx_strand_id
1 'polypeptide(L)'
;MAPKNLGTITVDDPVVVITQPQVQAQSDAEGDTVASQTDSSASAKTEGSGKKTSNSEDKAGKPGTWFWHKMSGKVLFNRAVVKLQQVNQQGEQESQMLLQDGALDLALASDTLNLNLSLKTGAEQAEGQIKAVGSAHLPSVKGSLLDLMTADMEVTFTDVQVAPFLALAPAESSVPQGQAILTSELTVKNTEGGNLVLRGPITLKEVDLTGGFLAEDHPQLEQLAFELDLQRDEQKEWRLPELKMLSDFGSVDLQSSYGKQGLQAAGKGTFDLPVLLTQLPGLFKVQENLRLENGIASLAFELTEQNKVMHITADATVEDLAGRQNRQPFVWKSPLSLSLNGSMTGKEPEVDKLVLKADFLDIEGQGNLQHFTLKAQQILIKQ
;
A
#
# COMPACT_ATOMS: atom_id res chain seq x y z
N MET A 1 5.28 -20.74 -40.08
CA MET A 1 4.19 -21.06 -39.14
C MET A 1 4.84 -21.43 -37.82
N ALA A 2 4.51 -20.77 -36.71
CA ALA A 2 5.02 -21.16 -35.40
C ALA A 2 4.42 -22.53 -35.01
N PRO A 3 5.20 -23.43 -34.35
CA PRO A 3 4.71 -24.73 -33.94
C PRO A 3 3.56 -24.58 -32.93
N LYS A 4 2.49 -25.37 -33.13
CA LYS A 4 1.32 -25.38 -32.23
C LYS A 4 1.60 -26.04 -30.87
N ASN A 5 2.64 -26.85 -30.81
CA ASN A 5 3.15 -27.48 -29.61
C ASN A 5 4.62 -27.13 -29.47
N LEU A 6 4.96 -26.40 -28.42
CA LEU A 6 6.30 -25.94 -28.08
C LEU A 6 7.11 -27.03 -27.36
N GLY A 7 6.48 -28.16 -27.01
CA GLY A 7 7.11 -29.22 -26.22
C GLY A 7 7.36 -28.78 -24.79
N THR A 8 8.45 -29.29 -24.20
CA THR A 8 8.92 -28.88 -22.87
C THR A 8 10.18 -28.04 -23.03
N ILE A 9 10.14 -26.83 -22.48
CA ILE A 9 11.28 -25.93 -22.36
C ILE A 9 11.74 -26.00 -20.91
N THR A 10 12.98 -26.43 -20.70
CA THR A 10 13.61 -26.43 -19.37
C THR A 10 14.68 -25.35 -19.34
N VAL A 11 14.66 -24.54 -18.29
CA VAL A 11 15.67 -23.52 -18.01
C VAL A 11 16.22 -23.79 -16.62
N ASP A 12 17.47 -24.22 -16.58
CA ASP A 12 18.18 -24.50 -15.33
C ASP A 12 18.97 -23.26 -14.88
N ASP A 13 18.94 -22.99 -13.58
CA ASP A 13 19.67 -21.91 -12.91
C ASP A 13 19.40 -20.49 -13.46
N PRO A 14 18.14 -20.12 -13.75
CA PRO A 14 17.84 -18.76 -14.21
C PRO A 14 18.10 -17.75 -13.10
N VAL A 15 18.75 -16.64 -13.45
CA VAL A 15 19.00 -15.52 -12.52
C VAL A 15 18.18 -14.32 -12.95
N VAL A 16 17.31 -13.86 -12.05
CA VAL A 16 16.53 -12.63 -12.22
C VAL A 16 17.17 -11.56 -11.36
N VAL A 17 17.47 -10.41 -11.96
CA VAL A 17 18.04 -9.25 -11.25
C VAL A 17 17.03 -8.12 -11.26
N ILE A 18 16.65 -7.65 -10.07
CA ILE A 18 15.82 -6.47 -9.86
C ILE A 18 16.76 -5.29 -9.62
N THR A 19 16.69 -4.27 -10.46
CA THR A 19 17.50 -3.05 -10.34
C THR A 19 16.63 -1.90 -9.86
N GLN A 20 17.07 -1.20 -8.81
CA GLN A 20 16.39 0.02 -8.36
C GLN A 20 16.77 1.24 -9.20
N PRO A 21 15.80 2.09 -9.62
CA PRO A 21 16.09 3.37 -10.22
C PRO A 21 16.81 4.30 -9.22
N GLN A 22 17.90 4.94 -9.64
CA GLN A 22 18.52 6.01 -8.85
C GLN A 22 17.61 7.25 -8.86
N VAL A 23 17.26 7.76 -7.69
CA VAL A 23 16.79 9.14 -7.55
C VAL A 23 18.03 10.02 -7.60
N GLN A 24 18.31 10.64 -8.75
CA GLN A 24 19.27 11.72 -8.81
C GLN A 24 18.69 12.88 -7.99
N ALA A 25 19.29 13.15 -6.84
CA ALA A 25 19.09 14.42 -6.16
C ALA A 25 19.59 15.52 -7.12
N GLN A 26 18.66 16.22 -7.80
CA GLN A 26 18.97 17.47 -8.45
C GLN A 26 19.39 18.44 -7.33
N SER A 27 20.70 18.64 -7.22
CA SER A 27 21.25 19.75 -6.46
C SER A 27 20.88 21.04 -7.19
N ASP A 28 19.87 21.74 -6.69
CA ASP A 28 19.68 23.15 -7.01
C ASP A 28 20.84 23.93 -6.41
N ALA A 29 21.84 24.20 -7.23
CA ALA A 29 22.85 25.23 -6.97
C ALA A 29 22.58 26.39 -7.93
N GLU A 30 22.17 27.52 -7.35
CA GLU A 30 22.04 28.82 -8.00
C GLU A 30 23.34 29.22 -8.73
N GLY A 31 23.18 29.86 -9.90
CA GLY A 31 24.30 30.40 -10.66
C GLY A 31 23.84 31.18 -11.88
N ASP A 32 23.51 32.44 -11.64
CA ASP A 32 23.30 33.56 -12.58
C ASP A 32 24.11 33.47 -13.89
N THR A 33 23.48 33.75 -15.04
CA THR A 33 23.97 34.59 -16.16
C THR A 33 23.20 34.30 -17.45
N VAL A 34 22.29 35.19 -17.86
CA VAL A 34 21.90 35.31 -19.28
C VAL A 34 21.93 36.77 -19.68
N ALA A 35 22.96 37.13 -20.45
CA ALA A 35 22.95 38.28 -21.33
C ALA A 35 23.55 37.90 -22.68
N SER A 36 22.91 38.43 -23.72
CA SER A 36 23.43 38.72 -25.06
C SER A 36 23.28 37.67 -26.18
N GLN A 37 22.21 37.87 -26.95
CA GLN A 37 22.21 38.44 -28.32
C GLN A 37 22.84 37.71 -29.52
N THR A 38 21.96 37.63 -30.54
CA THR A 38 22.11 37.90 -31.99
C THR A 38 22.63 36.84 -32.99
N ASP A 39 21.75 36.65 -33.98
CA ASP A 39 21.96 36.58 -35.42
C ASP A 39 22.80 35.44 -36.02
N SER A 40 22.16 34.63 -36.87
CA SER A 40 22.20 34.88 -38.31
C SER A 40 21.50 33.80 -39.15
N SER A 41 20.62 34.30 -40.01
CA SER A 41 20.38 33.91 -41.42
C SER A 41 20.07 32.46 -41.82
N ALA A 42 18.86 32.37 -42.37
CA ALA A 42 18.38 31.41 -43.35
C ALA A 42 19.28 31.26 -44.60
N SER A 43 19.20 30.10 -45.27
CA SER A 43 18.55 29.95 -46.58
C SER A 43 18.84 28.57 -47.19
N ALA A 44 17.81 27.83 -47.61
CA ALA A 44 17.66 27.35 -49.00
C ALA A 44 16.49 26.35 -49.13
N LYS A 45 15.52 26.75 -49.95
CA LYS A 45 14.42 25.95 -50.51
C LYS A 45 14.93 24.89 -51.48
N THR A 46 14.17 23.81 -51.69
CA THR A 46 13.68 23.45 -53.05
C THR A 46 12.37 22.65 -52.96
N GLU A 47 11.38 23.07 -53.75
CA GLU A 47 10.06 22.46 -53.96
C GLU A 47 10.11 21.23 -54.87
N GLY A 48 9.08 20.37 -54.80
CA GLY A 48 8.87 19.30 -55.78
C GLY A 48 7.64 18.41 -55.55
N SER A 49 6.45 18.98 -55.81
CA SER A 49 5.20 18.40 -56.36
C SER A 49 4.95 16.87 -56.34
N GLY A 50 3.74 16.45 -55.91
CA GLY A 50 3.19 15.14 -56.31
C GLY A 50 1.98 14.62 -55.52
N LYS A 51 0.77 15.07 -55.87
CA LYS A 51 -0.54 14.63 -55.36
C LYS A 51 -0.86 13.17 -55.75
N LYS A 52 -1.25 12.32 -54.79
CA LYS A 52 -2.22 11.23 -55.02
C LYS A 52 -2.91 10.77 -53.73
N THR A 53 -4.15 11.21 -53.60
CA THR A 53 -5.20 10.63 -52.75
C THR A 53 -5.54 9.22 -53.22
N SER A 54 -5.48 8.23 -52.32
CA SER A 54 -6.25 7.00 -52.47
C SER A 54 -6.93 6.68 -51.15
N ASN A 55 -8.26 6.82 -51.16
CA ASN A 55 -9.15 6.17 -50.22
C ASN A 55 -8.79 4.69 -50.09
N SER A 56 -8.52 4.24 -48.87
CA SER A 56 -8.75 2.86 -48.47
C SER A 56 -9.91 2.88 -47.50
N GLU A 57 -11.04 2.37 -47.96
CA GLU A 57 -12.20 2.02 -47.14
C GLU A 57 -11.75 1.19 -45.94
N ASP A 58 -12.08 1.68 -44.74
CA ASP A 58 -11.97 0.95 -43.48
C ASP A 58 -12.84 -0.31 -43.57
N LYS A 59 -12.22 -1.43 -43.99
CA LYS A 59 -12.71 -2.75 -43.61
C LYS A 59 -12.55 -2.84 -42.10
N ALA A 60 -13.68 -2.84 -41.39
CA ALA A 60 -13.75 -3.22 -39.98
C ALA A 60 -12.91 -4.48 -39.74
N GLY A 61 -11.70 -4.29 -39.23
CA GLY A 61 -10.73 -5.34 -39.04
C GLY A 61 -11.25 -6.31 -38.00
N LYS A 62 -11.22 -7.60 -38.31
CA LYS A 62 -11.48 -8.66 -37.32
C LYS A 62 -10.63 -8.38 -36.07
N PRO A 63 -11.18 -8.47 -34.85
CA PRO A 63 -10.41 -8.22 -33.64
C PRO A 63 -9.18 -9.12 -33.63
N GLY A 64 -8.00 -8.53 -33.41
CA GLY A 64 -6.75 -9.25 -33.41
C GLY A 64 -6.76 -10.33 -32.32
N THR A 65 -6.27 -11.52 -32.65
CA THR A 65 -6.16 -12.63 -31.68
C THR A 65 -4.80 -12.60 -31.01
N TRP A 66 -4.74 -13.06 -29.77
CA TRP A 66 -3.45 -13.31 -29.11
C TRP A 66 -2.75 -14.54 -29.69
N PHE A 67 -1.42 -14.55 -29.59
CA PHE A 67 -0.59 -15.58 -30.23
C PHE A 67 -0.65 -16.94 -29.50
N TRP A 68 -0.99 -16.94 -28.20
CA TRP A 68 -1.04 -18.15 -27.36
C TRP A 68 -2.21 -19.09 -27.65
N HIS A 69 -3.29 -18.64 -28.30
CA HIS A 69 -4.47 -19.46 -28.61
C HIS A 69 -4.23 -20.67 -29.51
N LYS A 70 -3.05 -20.72 -30.09
CA LYS A 70 -2.64 -21.81 -30.98
C LYS A 70 -1.44 -22.56 -30.42
N MET A 71 -1.03 -22.24 -29.20
CA MET A 71 0.16 -22.77 -28.57
C MET A 71 -0.23 -23.68 -27.41
N SER A 72 0.58 -24.72 -27.25
CA SER A 72 0.60 -25.60 -26.09
C SER A 72 2.06 -25.85 -25.75
N GLY A 73 2.35 -26.07 -24.48
CA GLY A 73 3.72 -26.31 -24.06
C GLY A 73 3.88 -26.24 -22.56
N LYS A 74 5.04 -26.71 -22.11
CA LYS A 74 5.43 -26.70 -20.71
C LYS A 74 6.73 -25.94 -20.56
N VAL A 75 6.80 -25.05 -19.58
CA VAL A 75 8.04 -24.36 -19.20
C VAL A 75 8.37 -24.75 -17.77
N LEU A 76 9.59 -25.23 -17.58
CA LEU A 76 10.16 -25.62 -16.30
C LEU A 76 11.34 -24.72 -16.00
N PHE A 77 11.30 -24.01 -14.88
CA PHE A 77 12.46 -23.34 -14.31
C PHE A 77 12.91 -24.10 -13.07
N ASN A 78 14.20 -24.43 -12.99
CA ASN A 78 14.79 -25.12 -11.86
C ASN A 78 15.87 -24.25 -11.22
N ARG A 79 15.92 -24.22 -9.88
CA ARG A 79 16.93 -23.49 -9.09
C ARG A 79 17.02 -22.00 -9.47
N ALA A 80 15.87 -21.38 -9.69
CA ALA A 80 15.81 -19.95 -9.98
C ALA A 80 16.28 -19.12 -8.78
N VAL A 81 17.03 -18.07 -9.07
CA VAL A 81 17.52 -17.11 -8.07
C VAL A 81 17.05 -15.72 -8.44
N VAL A 82 16.51 -14.99 -7.47
CA VAL A 82 16.15 -13.57 -7.60
C VAL A 82 17.10 -12.76 -6.74
N LYS A 83 17.78 -11.79 -7.36
CA LYS A 83 18.71 -10.88 -6.71
C LYS A 83 18.21 -9.45 -6.81
N LEU A 84 18.35 -8.70 -5.73
CA LEU A 84 18.25 -7.25 -5.72
C LEU A 84 19.63 -6.68 -6.00
N GLN A 85 19.73 -5.77 -6.96
CA GLN A 85 20.93 -5.01 -7.24
C GLN A 85 20.70 -3.55 -6.86
N GLN A 86 21.48 -3.10 -5.89
CA GLN A 86 21.47 -1.74 -5.36
C GLN A 86 22.84 -1.09 -5.56
N VAL A 87 22.84 0.23 -5.67
CA VAL A 87 24.07 1.03 -5.65
C VAL A 87 24.16 1.64 -4.27
N ASN A 88 25.20 1.32 -3.52
CA ASN A 88 25.39 1.87 -2.19
C ASN A 88 25.77 3.37 -2.27
N GLN A 89 25.84 4.05 -1.12
CA GLN A 89 26.16 5.48 -1.04
C GLN A 89 27.57 5.82 -1.57
N GLN A 90 28.43 4.81 -1.77
CA GLN A 90 29.78 4.94 -2.30
C GLN A 90 29.84 4.70 -3.83
N GLY A 91 28.69 4.42 -4.46
CA GLY A 91 28.61 4.15 -5.90
C GLY A 91 28.95 2.71 -6.29
N GLU A 92 29.15 1.82 -5.32
CA GLU A 92 29.44 0.40 -5.58
C GLU A 92 28.14 -0.39 -5.73
N GLN A 93 28.15 -1.36 -6.65
CA GLN A 93 27.02 -2.26 -6.87
C GLN A 93 27.05 -3.40 -5.85
N GLU A 94 26.07 -3.41 -4.97
CA GLU A 94 25.81 -4.53 -4.08
C GLU A 94 24.67 -5.39 -4.62
N SER A 95 24.83 -6.71 -4.53
CA SER A 95 23.81 -7.67 -4.93
C SER A 95 23.40 -8.52 -3.74
N GLN A 96 22.16 -8.37 -3.31
CA GLN A 96 21.55 -9.18 -2.26
C GLN A 96 20.67 -10.26 -2.88
N MET A 97 20.77 -11.49 -2.39
CA MET A 97 19.86 -12.56 -2.80
C MET A 97 18.53 -12.42 -2.06
N LEU A 98 17.43 -12.27 -2.80
CA LEU A 98 16.08 -12.20 -2.23
C LEU A 98 15.45 -13.59 -2.15
N LEU A 99 15.49 -14.31 -3.27
CA LEU A 99 14.87 -15.62 -3.43
C LEU A 99 15.86 -16.60 -4.05
N GLN A 100 15.75 -17.87 -3.66
CA GLN A 100 16.58 -18.96 -4.12
C GLN A 100 15.78 -20.26 -4.27
N ASP A 101 16.42 -21.27 -4.87
CA ASP A 101 15.86 -22.60 -5.10
C ASP A 101 14.48 -22.57 -5.78
N GLY A 102 14.27 -21.58 -6.64
CA GLY A 102 12.98 -21.39 -7.31
C GLY A 102 12.67 -22.51 -8.29
N ALA A 103 11.50 -23.12 -8.14
CA ALA A 103 10.91 -24.05 -9.08
C ALA A 103 9.62 -23.45 -9.63
N LEU A 104 9.52 -23.38 -10.96
CA LEU A 104 8.31 -22.90 -11.64
C LEU A 104 7.92 -23.88 -12.75
N ASP A 105 6.73 -24.46 -12.61
CA ASP A 105 6.07 -25.28 -13.62
C ASP A 105 4.90 -24.50 -14.22
N LEU A 106 5.04 -24.15 -15.50
CA LEU A 106 3.99 -23.52 -16.29
C LEU A 106 3.55 -24.47 -17.39
N ALA A 107 2.26 -24.79 -17.44
CA ALA A 107 1.69 -25.63 -18.49
C ALA A 107 0.53 -24.92 -19.19
N LEU A 108 0.70 -24.63 -20.48
CA LEU A 108 -0.34 -24.07 -21.33
C LEU A 108 -0.97 -25.19 -22.17
N ALA A 109 -2.27 -25.41 -22.00
CA ALA A 109 -3.06 -26.32 -22.82
C ALA A 109 -4.49 -25.79 -22.98
N SER A 110 -4.98 -25.74 -24.22
CA SER A 110 -6.36 -25.32 -24.52
C SER A 110 -6.73 -23.99 -23.84
N ASP A 111 -5.89 -22.97 -24.04
CA ASP A 111 -6.03 -21.62 -23.48
C ASP A 111 -5.97 -21.55 -21.94
N THR A 112 -5.70 -22.66 -21.26
CA THR A 112 -5.56 -22.72 -19.81
C THR A 112 -4.09 -22.80 -19.43
N LEU A 113 -3.63 -21.83 -18.66
CA LEU A 113 -2.31 -21.79 -18.06
C LEU A 113 -2.40 -22.32 -16.63
N ASN A 114 -1.76 -23.44 -16.35
CA ASN A 114 -1.55 -23.93 -14.99
C ASN A 114 -0.19 -23.44 -14.48
N LEU A 115 -0.14 -23.03 -13.22
CA LEU A 115 1.04 -22.49 -12.56
C LEU A 115 1.28 -23.24 -11.25
N ASN A 116 2.52 -23.65 -11.03
CA ASN A 116 3.03 -24.09 -9.73
C ASN A 116 4.41 -23.47 -9.51
N LEU A 117 4.51 -22.60 -8.53
CA LEU A 117 5.69 -21.86 -8.13
C LEU A 117 6.06 -22.23 -6.69
N SER A 118 7.34 -22.49 -6.44
CA SER A 118 7.90 -22.66 -5.11
C SER A 118 9.24 -21.96 -5.04
N LEU A 119 9.44 -21.09 -4.05
CA LEU A 119 10.65 -20.31 -3.83
C LEU A 119 11.00 -20.32 -2.36
N LYS A 120 12.29 -20.16 -2.05
CA LYS A 120 12.78 -19.93 -0.68
C LYS A 120 13.36 -18.53 -0.54
N THR A 121 13.27 -17.93 0.63
CA THR A 121 13.94 -16.64 0.92
C THR A 121 15.40 -16.87 1.29
N GLY A 122 16.30 -16.01 0.80
CA GLY A 122 17.76 -16.18 0.89
C GLY A 122 18.45 -15.62 2.14
N ALA A 123 17.78 -15.53 3.30
CA ALA A 123 18.39 -15.00 4.53
C ALA A 123 19.07 -16.12 5.35
N GLU A 124 20.32 -15.87 5.80
CA GLU A 124 21.21 -16.84 6.46
C GLU A 124 20.68 -17.49 7.76
N GLN A 125 19.57 -17.01 8.33
CA GLN A 125 19.11 -17.43 9.66
C GLN A 125 17.69 -18.04 9.69
N ALA A 126 16.88 -17.91 8.63
CA ALA A 126 15.58 -18.58 8.54
C ALA A 126 15.12 -18.69 7.07
N GLU A 127 14.91 -19.91 6.57
CA GLU A 127 14.38 -20.17 5.23
C GLU A 127 12.85 -20.02 5.22
N GLY A 128 12.35 -18.83 4.90
CA GLY A 128 10.96 -18.62 4.52
C GLY A 128 10.64 -19.27 3.17
N GLN A 129 9.37 -19.60 2.95
CA GLN A 129 8.87 -20.21 1.71
C GLN A 129 7.75 -19.36 1.09
N ILE A 130 7.78 -19.28 -0.24
CA ILE A 130 6.71 -18.69 -1.05
C ILE A 130 6.24 -19.76 -2.01
N LYS A 131 4.93 -20.01 -2.03
CA LYS A 131 4.28 -20.90 -2.98
C LYS A 131 3.16 -20.18 -3.69
N ALA A 132 3.00 -20.45 -4.98
CA ALA A 132 1.81 -20.03 -5.70
C ALA A 132 1.35 -21.19 -6.59
N VAL A 133 0.08 -21.55 -6.50
CA VAL A 133 -0.50 -22.64 -7.30
C VAL A 133 -1.84 -22.16 -7.84
N GLY A 134 -2.10 -22.40 -9.13
CA GLY A 134 -3.37 -22.00 -9.69
C GLY A 134 -3.49 -22.24 -11.17
N SER A 135 -4.60 -21.75 -11.70
CA SER A 135 -4.88 -21.79 -13.13
C SER A 135 -5.48 -20.48 -13.61
N ALA A 136 -5.23 -20.16 -14.88
CA ALA A 136 -5.81 -19.02 -15.55
C ALA A 136 -6.27 -19.40 -16.96
N HIS A 137 -7.49 -19.02 -17.33
CA HIS A 137 -7.97 -19.09 -18.70
C HIS A 137 -7.60 -17.80 -19.44
N LEU A 138 -6.76 -17.92 -20.45
CA LEU A 138 -6.24 -16.80 -21.23
C LEU A 138 -7.22 -16.43 -22.36
N PRO A 139 -7.41 -15.14 -22.65
CA PRO A 139 -8.44 -14.68 -23.59
C PRO A 139 -8.02 -14.74 -25.05
N SER A 140 -8.92 -15.21 -25.92
CA SER A 140 -8.75 -15.33 -27.39
C SER A 140 -8.46 -14.03 -28.13
N VAL A 141 -8.96 -12.93 -27.58
CA VAL A 141 -9.02 -11.63 -28.22
C VAL A 141 -8.07 -10.65 -27.55
N LYS A 142 -7.46 -9.78 -28.34
CA LYS A 142 -6.64 -8.68 -27.82
C LYS A 142 -7.49 -7.72 -26.99
N GLY A 143 -6.95 -7.36 -25.83
CA GLY A 143 -7.56 -6.43 -24.88
C GLY A 143 -6.78 -6.43 -23.57
N SER A 144 -7.35 -5.80 -22.55
CA SER A 144 -6.79 -5.81 -21.19
C SER A 144 -6.83 -7.25 -20.65
N LEU A 145 -5.66 -7.83 -20.35
CA LEU A 145 -5.57 -9.20 -19.86
C LEU A 145 -6.35 -9.38 -18.55
N LEU A 146 -6.22 -8.43 -17.62
CA LEU A 146 -6.95 -8.46 -16.36
C LEU A 146 -8.46 -8.38 -16.54
N ASP A 147 -8.96 -7.73 -17.59
CA ASP A 147 -10.40 -7.61 -17.81
C ASP A 147 -11.00 -8.84 -18.53
N LEU A 148 -10.15 -9.69 -19.12
CA LEU A 148 -10.56 -10.79 -20.02
C LEU A 148 -10.14 -12.18 -19.54
N MET A 149 -9.15 -12.28 -18.66
CA MET A 149 -8.65 -13.54 -18.12
C MET A 149 -9.50 -13.99 -16.93
N THR A 150 -9.82 -15.28 -16.84
CA THR A 150 -10.29 -15.85 -15.57
C THR A 150 -9.13 -16.50 -14.85
N ALA A 151 -9.06 -16.40 -13.53
CA ALA A 151 -7.99 -17.00 -12.74
C ALA A 151 -8.51 -17.45 -11.37
N ASP A 152 -7.95 -18.54 -10.86
CA ASP A 152 -8.09 -18.98 -9.48
C ASP A 152 -6.69 -19.43 -9.03
N MET A 153 -6.13 -18.72 -8.06
CA MET A 153 -4.78 -18.93 -7.55
C MET A 153 -4.77 -18.90 -6.04
N GLU A 154 -3.95 -19.75 -5.44
CA GLU A 154 -3.59 -19.76 -4.04
C GLU A 154 -2.13 -19.33 -3.92
N VAL A 155 -1.83 -18.41 -3.01
CA VAL A 155 -0.49 -17.90 -2.72
C VAL A 155 -0.24 -18.05 -1.23
N THR A 156 0.79 -18.83 -0.88
CA THR A 156 1.17 -19.08 0.50
C THR A 156 2.53 -18.46 0.79
N PHE A 157 2.60 -17.73 1.90
CA PHE A 157 3.84 -17.24 2.50
C PHE A 157 4.01 -17.95 3.84
N THR A 158 5.17 -18.53 4.08
CA THR A 158 5.51 -19.19 5.35
C THR A 158 6.82 -18.63 5.86
N ASP A 159 6.78 -17.96 7.01
CA ASP A 159 7.94 -17.39 7.70
C ASP A 159 8.85 -16.52 6.81
N VAL A 160 8.24 -15.70 5.95
CA VAL A 160 8.95 -14.83 4.99
C VAL A 160 9.40 -13.55 5.68
N GLN A 161 10.71 -13.31 5.75
CA GLN A 161 11.23 -12.04 6.24
C GLN A 161 10.91 -10.90 5.26
N VAL A 162 10.20 -9.86 5.72
CA VAL A 162 9.71 -8.79 4.82
C VAL A 162 10.74 -7.69 4.57
N ALA A 163 11.74 -7.52 5.45
CA ALA A 163 12.72 -6.43 5.37
C ALA A 163 13.40 -6.30 3.98
N PRO A 164 13.87 -7.40 3.35
CA PRO A 164 14.47 -7.32 2.01
C PRO A 164 13.50 -6.83 0.92
N PHE A 165 12.19 -7.01 1.12
CA PHE A 165 11.15 -6.58 0.19
C PHE A 165 10.68 -5.15 0.47
N LEU A 166 10.70 -4.71 1.73
CA LEU A 166 10.44 -3.30 2.08
C LEU A 166 11.50 -2.36 1.50
N ALA A 167 12.74 -2.85 1.37
CA ALA A 167 13.80 -2.13 0.67
C ALA A 167 13.43 -1.79 -0.79
N LEU A 168 12.48 -2.52 -1.42
CA LEU A 168 11.97 -2.24 -2.77
C LEU A 168 11.01 -1.04 -2.82
N ALA A 169 10.51 -0.57 -1.69
CA ALA A 169 9.63 0.59 -1.63
C ALA A 169 10.38 1.86 -2.11
N PRO A 170 9.67 2.81 -2.76
CA PRO A 170 10.28 4.07 -3.17
C PRO A 170 10.87 4.83 -1.96
N ALA A 171 12.04 5.43 -2.15
CA ALA A 171 12.73 6.21 -1.12
C ALA A 171 11.91 7.41 -0.60
N GLU A 172 10.99 7.95 -1.41
CA GLU A 172 10.09 9.06 -1.04
C GLU A 172 8.79 8.59 -0.38
N SER A 173 8.62 7.30 -0.12
CA SER A 173 7.39 6.82 0.51
C SER A 173 7.35 7.23 1.98
N SER A 174 6.18 7.68 2.45
CA SER A 174 5.90 7.89 3.88
C SER A 174 5.70 6.57 4.63
N VAL A 175 6.07 5.45 4.02
CA VAL A 175 5.85 4.10 4.54
C VAL A 175 6.97 3.77 5.52
N PRO A 176 6.64 3.35 6.76
CA PRO A 176 7.62 2.86 7.70
C PRO A 176 8.47 1.73 7.10
N GLN A 177 9.77 1.79 7.36
CA GLN A 177 10.69 0.70 7.10
C GLN A 177 10.75 -0.21 8.31
N GLY A 178 11.28 -1.41 8.17
CA GLY A 178 11.37 -2.30 9.30
C GLY A 178 11.60 -3.76 8.97
N GLN A 179 11.36 -4.59 9.97
CA GLN A 179 11.41 -6.03 9.87
C GLN A 179 10.13 -6.65 10.43
N ALA A 180 9.76 -7.79 9.85
CA ALA A 180 8.70 -8.65 10.32
C ALA A 180 8.82 -10.01 9.63
N ILE A 181 8.18 -11.02 10.21
CA ILE A 181 8.06 -12.36 9.65
C ILE A 181 6.61 -12.54 9.17
N LEU A 182 6.43 -12.71 7.86
CA LEU A 182 5.14 -12.85 7.20
C LEU A 182 4.74 -14.33 7.06
N THR A 183 3.53 -14.63 7.51
CA THR A 183 2.79 -15.86 7.18
C THR A 183 1.41 -15.49 6.64
N SER A 184 1.02 -16.08 5.51
CA SER A 184 -0.25 -15.76 4.87
C SER A 184 -0.68 -16.85 3.90
N GLU A 185 -1.99 -17.02 3.75
CA GLU A 185 -2.62 -17.85 2.72
C GLU A 185 -3.64 -16.98 1.98
N LEU A 186 -3.32 -16.60 0.75
CA LEU A 186 -4.12 -15.69 -0.06
C LEU A 186 -4.74 -16.43 -1.23
N THR A 187 -6.00 -16.14 -1.48
CA THR A 187 -6.71 -16.55 -2.69
C THR A 187 -6.84 -15.35 -3.61
N VAL A 188 -6.51 -15.56 -4.89
CA VAL A 188 -6.65 -14.57 -5.96
C VAL A 188 -7.60 -15.14 -7.00
N LYS A 189 -8.74 -14.49 -7.17
CA LYS A 189 -9.72 -14.86 -8.18
C LYS A 189 -9.93 -13.73 -9.14
N ASN A 190 -9.92 -14.02 -10.42
CA ASN A 190 -10.32 -13.08 -11.46
C ASN A 190 -11.43 -13.72 -12.29
N THR A 191 -12.50 -12.98 -12.57
CA THR A 191 -13.55 -13.43 -13.50
C THR A 191 -13.54 -12.64 -14.79
N GLU A 192 -14.24 -13.16 -15.79
CA GLU A 192 -14.54 -12.40 -17.01
C GLU A 192 -15.26 -11.10 -16.62
N GLY A 193 -14.89 -9.99 -17.26
CA GLY A 193 -15.33 -8.64 -16.86
C GLY A 193 -14.35 -7.92 -15.92
N GLY A 194 -13.33 -8.60 -15.42
CA GLY A 194 -12.26 -8.01 -14.60
C GLY A 194 -12.58 -7.89 -13.12
N ASN A 195 -13.54 -8.69 -12.62
CA ASN A 195 -13.78 -8.80 -11.19
C ASN A 195 -12.60 -9.52 -10.54
N LEU A 196 -11.78 -8.78 -9.81
CA LEU A 196 -10.64 -9.31 -9.06
C LEU A 196 -11.01 -9.40 -7.59
N VAL A 197 -10.75 -10.53 -6.95
CA VAL A 197 -10.89 -10.74 -5.52
C VAL A 197 -9.57 -11.26 -4.99
N LEU A 198 -9.02 -10.58 -3.99
CA LEU A 198 -7.87 -11.00 -3.21
C LEU A 198 -8.32 -11.15 -1.76
N ARG A 199 -8.28 -12.38 -1.24
CA ARG A 199 -8.75 -12.66 0.12
C ARG A 199 -7.85 -13.60 0.88
N GLY A 200 -7.63 -13.32 2.16
CA GLY A 200 -7.05 -14.28 3.09
C GLY A 200 -6.43 -13.65 4.33
N PRO A 201 -6.06 -14.47 5.32
CA PRO A 201 -5.37 -14.04 6.51
C PRO A 201 -3.93 -13.63 6.18
N ILE A 202 -3.46 -12.58 6.85
CA ILE A 202 -2.08 -12.12 6.85
C ILE A 202 -1.65 -11.99 8.30
N THR A 203 -0.55 -12.63 8.69
CA THR A 203 0.06 -12.46 10.01
C THR A 203 1.50 -12.01 9.85
N LEU A 204 1.83 -10.94 10.55
CA LEU A 204 3.18 -10.46 10.75
C LEU A 204 3.57 -10.74 12.20
N LYS A 205 4.75 -11.29 12.42
CA LYS A 205 5.34 -11.48 13.75
C LYS A 205 6.64 -10.71 13.88
N GLU A 206 7.03 -10.42 15.11
CA GLU A 206 8.30 -9.74 15.43
C GLU A 206 8.44 -8.44 14.62
N VAL A 207 7.36 -7.65 14.63
CA VAL A 207 7.26 -6.42 13.86
C VAL A 207 8.05 -5.34 14.57
N ASP A 208 9.04 -4.78 13.89
CA ASP A 208 9.83 -3.63 14.34
C ASP A 208 9.84 -2.61 13.20
N LEU A 209 9.24 -1.44 13.44
CA LEU A 209 9.06 -0.40 12.44
C LEU A 209 9.80 0.88 12.81
N THR A 210 10.27 1.60 11.80
CA THR A 210 11.02 2.85 11.94
C THR A 210 10.73 3.80 10.77
N GLY A 211 10.90 5.10 11.00
CA GLY A 211 10.82 6.11 9.94
C GLY A 211 9.42 6.34 9.37
N GLY A 212 9.35 6.97 8.19
CA GLY A 212 8.08 7.38 7.60
C GLY A 212 7.30 8.34 8.51
N PHE A 213 5.99 8.11 8.68
CA PHE A 213 5.16 8.90 9.58
C PHE A 213 5.43 8.68 11.08
N LEU A 214 6.20 7.64 11.44
CA LEU A 214 6.56 7.34 12.83
C LEU A 214 7.64 8.29 13.36
N ALA A 215 8.37 8.96 12.47
CA ALA A 215 9.52 9.80 12.81
C ALA A 215 10.54 9.04 13.69
N GLU A 216 10.68 9.43 14.96
CA GLU A 216 11.60 8.84 15.95
C GLU A 216 10.95 7.70 16.76
N ASP A 217 9.68 7.37 16.52
CA ASP A 217 9.05 6.24 17.19
C ASP A 217 9.47 4.91 16.57
N HIS A 218 9.67 3.91 17.44
CA HIS A 218 10.12 2.57 17.10
C HIS A 218 9.15 1.52 17.65
N PRO A 219 7.91 1.45 17.15
CA PRO A 219 6.94 0.52 17.68
C PRO A 219 7.37 -0.93 17.40
N GLN A 220 7.37 -1.72 18.46
CA GLN A 220 7.62 -3.16 18.42
C GLN A 220 6.34 -3.91 18.76
N LEU A 221 5.94 -4.84 17.89
CA LEU A 221 4.78 -5.70 18.09
C LEU A 221 5.20 -7.16 18.00
N GLU A 222 4.69 -7.97 18.92
CA GLU A 222 4.82 -9.41 18.86
C GLU A 222 4.05 -9.95 17.65
N GLN A 223 2.84 -9.43 17.42
CA GLN A 223 1.99 -9.84 16.33
C GLN A 223 1.11 -8.72 15.76
N LEU A 224 0.93 -8.75 14.45
CA LEU A 224 -0.03 -7.95 13.71
C LEU A 224 -0.75 -8.86 12.71
N ALA A 225 -2.06 -9.06 12.92
CA ALA A 225 -2.88 -9.93 12.09
C ALA A 225 -3.92 -9.12 11.33
N PHE A 226 -4.16 -9.49 10.07
CA PHE A 226 -5.16 -8.91 9.19
C PHE A 226 -6.00 -9.98 8.52
N GLU A 227 -7.28 -9.71 8.33
CA GLU A 227 -8.13 -10.42 7.38
C GLU A 227 -8.38 -9.51 6.18
N LEU A 228 -7.78 -9.84 5.03
CA LEU A 228 -7.89 -9.04 3.82
C LEU A 228 -9.06 -9.54 2.96
N ASP A 229 -9.94 -8.64 2.53
CA ASP A 229 -10.90 -8.86 1.45
C ASP A 229 -10.88 -7.67 0.48
N LEU A 230 -9.98 -7.70 -0.50
CA LEU A 230 -9.86 -6.66 -1.51
C LEU A 230 -10.53 -7.10 -2.81
N GLN A 231 -11.40 -6.24 -3.33
CA GLN A 231 -12.19 -6.51 -4.52
C GLN A 231 -12.05 -5.38 -5.53
N ARG A 232 -12.04 -5.71 -6.81
CA ARG A 232 -12.24 -4.78 -7.92
C ARG A 232 -13.41 -5.28 -8.73
N ASP A 233 -14.40 -4.43 -8.99
CA ASP A 233 -15.59 -4.83 -9.75
C ASP A 233 -15.45 -4.59 -11.27
N GLU A 234 -16.48 -4.96 -12.04
CA GLU A 234 -16.59 -4.72 -13.48
C GLU A 234 -16.51 -3.23 -13.88
N GLN A 235 -16.85 -2.33 -12.96
CA GLN A 235 -16.74 -0.89 -13.17
C GLN A 235 -15.32 -0.37 -12.89
N LYS A 236 -14.41 -1.28 -12.52
CA LYS A 236 -13.01 -1.03 -12.15
C LYS A 236 -12.89 -0.26 -10.83
N GLU A 237 -13.92 -0.32 -10.00
CA GLU A 237 -13.94 0.31 -8.68
C GLU A 237 -13.35 -0.67 -7.66
N TRP A 238 -12.47 -0.14 -6.80
CA TRP A 238 -11.87 -0.90 -5.72
C TRP A 238 -12.75 -0.84 -4.50
N ARG A 239 -12.88 -1.97 -3.80
CA ARG A 239 -13.62 -2.11 -2.56
C ARG A 239 -12.81 -2.95 -1.60
N LEU A 240 -12.75 -2.50 -0.36
CA LEU A 240 -12.28 -3.24 0.79
C LEU A 240 -13.51 -3.38 1.69
N PRO A 241 -14.39 -4.38 1.48
CA PRO A 241 -15.63 -4.48 2.25
C PRO A 241 -15.36 -4.68 3.74
N GLU A 242 -14.26 -5.35 4.06
CA GLU A 242 -13.81 -5.55 5.43
C GLU A 242 -12.29 -5.72 5.45
N LEU A 243 -11.63 -5.01 6.36
CA LEU A 243 -10.28 -5.24 6.81
C LEU A 243 -10.33 -5.26 8.33
N LYS A 244 -10.23 -6.45 8.91
CA LYS A 244 -10.03 -6.60 10.36
C LYS A 244 -8.54 -6.59 10.63
N MET A 245 -8.12 -5.81 11.61
CA MET A 245 -6.74 -5.75 12.10
C MET A 245 -6.74 -6.00 13.59
N LEU A 246 -5.82 -6.85 14.04
CA LEU A 246 -5.59 -7.13 15.45
C LEU A 246 -4.09 -7.03 15.75
N SER A 247 -3.75 -6.33 16.82
CA SER A 247 -2.39 -6.18 17.31
C SER A 247 -2.36 -6.16 18.84
N ASP A 248 -1.16 -6.07 19.40
CA ASP A 248 -0.94 -5.99 20.85
C ASP A 248 -1.50 -4.70 21.45
N PHE A 249 -1.65 -3.63 20.66
CA PHE A 249 -2.20 -2.36 21.13
C PHE A 249 -3.71 -2.23 20.92
N GLY A 250 -4.35 -3.12 20.16
CA GLY A 250 -5.76 -2.94 19.85
C GLY A 250 -6.30 -3.67 18.63
N SER A 251 -7.51 -3.30 18.24
CA SER A 251 -8.20 -3.83 17.07
C SER A 251 -8.79 -2.72 16.22
N VAL A 252 -8.86 -2.94 14.91
CA VAL A 252 -9.46 -2.02 13.94
C VAL A 252 -10.28 -2.81 12.93
N ASP A 253 -11.50 -2.35 12.67
CA ASP A 253 -12.31 -2.75 11.53
C ASP A 253 -12.39 -1.58 10.56
N LEU A 254 -11.98 -1.80 9.32
CA LEU A 254 -11.99 -0.80 8.26
C LEU A 254 -12.79 -1.31 7.06
N GLN A 255 -13.60 -0.44 6.47
CA GLN A 255 -14.19 -0.65 5.16
C GLN A 255 -13.88 0.55 4.26
N SER A 256 -13.65 0.31 2.98
CA SER A 256 -13.43 1.39 2.02
C SER A 256 -13.90 1.04 0.61
N SER A 257 -14.12 2.07 -0.20
CA SER A 257 -14.33 1.97 -1.63
C SER A 257 -13.70 3.15 -2.33
N TYR A 258 -13.12 2.91 -3.51
CA TYR A 258 -12.50 3.92 -4.34
C TYR A 258 -12.93 3.71 -5.79
N GLY A 259 -13.61 4.71 -6.36
CA GLY A 259 -14.20 4.62 -7.68
C GLY A 259 -14.54 5.99 -8.25
N LYS A 260 -15.56 6.06 -9.11
CA LYS A 260 -15.97 7.32 -9.74
C LYS A 260 -16.49 8.36 -8.74
N GLN A 261 -17.00 7.90 -7.60
CA GLN A 261 -17.48 8.75 -6.52
C GLN A 261 -16.35 9.25 -5.60
N GLY A 262 -15.09 8.93 -5.91
CA GLY A 262 -13.93 9.21 -5.06
C GLY A 262 -13.76 8.17 -3.96
N LEU A 263 -12.92 8.48 -2.97
CA LEU A 263 -12.68 7.65 -1.79
C LEU A 263 -13.83 7.75 -0.78
N GLN A 264 -14.36 6.62 -0.36
CA GLN A 264 -15.20 6.50 0.83
C GLN A 264 -14.54 5.49 1.77
N ALA A 265 -14.43 5.82 3.05
CA ALA A 265 -13.92 4.89 4.05
C ALA A 265 -14.65 5.11 5.37
N ALA A 266 -14.84 4.04 6.13
CA ALA A 266 -15.33 4.11 7.49
C ALA A 266 -14.60 3.07 8.32
N GLY A 267 -14.33 3.38 9.57
CA GLY A 267 -13.64 2.46 10.44
C GLY A 267 -14.00 2.63 11.89
N LYS A 268 -13.77 1.57 12.66
CA LYS A 268 -13.88 1.55 14.11
C LYS A 268 -12.64 0.90 14.69
N GLY A 269 -12.19 1.35 15.84
CA GLY A 269 -11.06 0.73 16.50
C GLY A 269 -11.13 0.88 18.01
N THR A 270 -10.46 -0.03 18.69
CA THR A 270 -10.27 -0.02 20.14
C THR A 270 -8.78 -0.16 20.44
N PHE A 271 -8.28 0.64 21.36
CA PHE A 271 -6.85 0.74 21.64
C PHE A 271 -6.59 0.78 23.14
N ASP A 272 -5.61 -0.01 23.61
CA ASP A 272 -5.01 0.13 24.93
C ASP A 272 -4.06 1.33 24.91
N LEU A 273 -4.45 2.43 25.54
CA LEU A 273 -3.69 3.68 25.51
C LEU A 273 -2.32 3.55 26.22
N PRO A 274 -2.19 2.93 27.40
CA PRO A 274 -0.88 2.65 27.99
C PRO A 274 0.09 1.97 27.03
N VAL A 275 -0.35 0.93 26.32
CA VAL A 275 0.50 0.21 25.35
C VAL A 275 0.81 1.11 24.15
N LEU A 276 -0.22 1.70 23.53
CA LEU A 276 -0.08 2.53 22.33
C LEU A 276 0.86 3.73 22.54
N LEU A 277 0.64 4.49 23.62
CA LEU A 277 1.41 5.70 23.90
C LEU A 277 2.85 5.42 24.36
N THR A 278 3.12 4.21 24.85
CA THR A 278 4.50 3.78 25.15
C THR A 278 5.27 3.44 23.87
N GLN A 279 4.59 2.90 22.85
CA GLN A 279 5.19 2.54 21.57
C GLN A 279 5.31 3.74 20.61
N LEU A 280 4.41 4.74 20.73
CA LEU A 280 4.31 5.90 19.84
C LEU A 280 4.34 7.27 20.57
N PRO A 281 5.27 7.51 21.51
CA PRO A 281 5.25 8.73 22.32
C PRO A 281 5.52 10.00 21.50
N GLY A 282 6.38 9.92 20.49
CA GLY A 282 6.78 11.04 19.65
C GLY A 282 5.69 11.47 18.67
N LEU A 283 4.92 10.52 18.14
CA LEU A 283 3.78 10.73 17.25
C LEU A 283 2.65 11.44 17.99
N PHE A 284 2.32 10.98 19.20
CA PHE A 284 1.27 11.57 20.02
C PHE A 284 1.73 12.75 20.89
N LYS A 285 3.01 13.14 20.80
CA LYS A 285 3.61 14.24 21.58
C LYS A 285 3.32 14.10 23.08
N VAL A 286 3.47 12.89 23.60
CA VAL A 286 3.23 12.57 25.01
C VAL A 286 4.24 13.33 25.87
N GLN A 287 3.77 13.99 26.93
CA GLN A 287 4.66 14.71 27.85
C GLN A 287 5.51 13.72 28.66
N GLU A 288 6.81 13.99 28.81
CA GLU A 288 7.75 13.11 29.53
C GLU A 288 7.35 12.78 30.98
N ASN A 289 6.57 13.66 31.62
CA ASN A 289 6.10 13.52 32.98
C ASN A 289 4.75 12.83 33.10
N LEU A 290 4.12 12.45 31.98
CA LEU A 290 2.85 11.75 31.89
C LEU A 290 3.10 10.26 31.61
N ARG A 291 2.53 9.40 32.45
CA ARG A 291 2.51 7.96 32.22
C ARG A 291 1.11 7.44 32.46
N LEU A 292 0.49 6.86 31.44
CA LEU A 292 -0.78 6.17 31.59
C LEU A 292 -0.54 4.78 32.20
N GLU A 293 -1.44 4.41 33.11
CA GLU A 293 -1.49 3.09 33.74
C GLU A 293 -2.76 2.33 33.34
N ASN A 294 -3.81 3.04 32.92
CA ASN A 294 -5.05 2.46 32.39
C ASN A 294 -5.70 3.42 31.39
N GLY A 295 -6.49 2.86 30.47
CA GLY A 295 -7.33 3.63 29.55
C GLY A 295 -7.55 2.90 28.24
N ILE A 296 -8.81 2.73 27.86
CA ILE A 296 -9.18 2.15 26.57
C ILE A 296 -9.79 3.25 25.71
N ALA A 297 -9.22 3.48 24.53
CA ALA A 297 -9.77 4.40 23.55
C ALA A 297 -10.60 3.65 22.51
N SER A 298 -11.83 4.08 22.29
CA SER A 298 -12.64 3.64 21.17
C SER A 298 -12.74 4.78 20.15
N LEU A 299 -12.46 4.50 18.88
CA LEU A 299 -12.51 5.44 17.77
C LEU A 299 -13.51 4.95 16.74
N ALA A 300 -14.31 5.85 16.18
CA ALA A 300 -15.08 5.64 14.97
C ALA A 300 -14.80 6.81 14.02
N PHE A 301 -14.65 6.54 12.72
CA PHE A 301 -14.49 7.59 11.73
C PHE A 301 -15.18 7.26 10.42
N GLU A 302 -15.51 8.30 9.68
CA GLU A 302 -16.01 8.27 8.30
C GLU A 302 -15.24 9.30 7.48
N LEU A 303 -14.85 8.91 6.27
CA LEU A 303 -14.09 9.69 5.32
C LEU A 303 -14.80 9.63 3.97
N THR A 304 -15.08 10.78 3.36
CA THR A 304 -15.73 10.84 2.04
C THR A 304 -15.07 11.91 1.18
N GLU A 305 -14.67 11.55 -0.03
CA GLU A 305 -14.24 12.49 -1.05
C GLU A 305 -15.45 13.03 -1.81
N GLN A 306 -15.59 14.36 -1.87
CA GLN A 306 -16.61 15.03 -2.68
C GLN A 306 -15.95 16.18 -3.44
N ASN A 307 -16.03 16.17 -4.78
CA ASN A 307 -15.45 17.22 -5.62
C ASN A 307 -13.96 17.52 -5.32
N LYS A 308 -13.16 16.46 -5.04
CA LYS A 308 -11.74 16.54 -4.62
C LYS A 308 -11.47 17.16 -3.24
N VAL A 309 -12.52 17.32 -2.44
CA VAL A 309 -12.43 17.70 -1.03
C VAL A 309 -12.65 16.45 -0.20
N MET A 310 -11.71 16.13 0.69
CA MET A 310 -11.87 15.04 1.64
C MET A 310 -12.60 15.54 2.87
N HIS A 311 -13.75 14.98 3.21
CA HIS A 311 -14.48 15.26 4.44
C HIS A 311 -14.26 14.14 5.44
N ILE A 312 -14.01 14.49 6.70
CA ILE A 312 -13.81 13.54 7.80
C ILE A 312 -14.76 13.86 8.94
N THR A 313 -15.40 12.82 9.47
CA THR A 313 -16.04 12.85 10.79
C THR A 313 -15.39 11.78 11.64
N ALA A 314 -15.01 12.10 12.87
CA ALA A 314 -14.39 11.16 13.79
C ALA A 314 -14.88 11.40 15.22
N ASP A 315 -15.27 10.33 15.90
CA ASP A 315 -15.64 10.34 17.30
C ASP A 315 -14.71 9.38 18.05
N ALA A 316 -14.14 9.85 19.15
CA ALA A 316 -13.34 9.04 20.04
C ALA A 316 -13.85 9.13 21.47
N THR A 317 -13.76 8.03 22.20
CA THR A 317 -14.09 7.98 23.63
C THR A 317 -12.96 7.28 24.37
N VAL A 318 -12.68 7.73 25.59
CA VAL A 318 -11.69 7.09 26.46
C VAL A 318 -12.36 6.79 27.79
N GLU A 319 -12.31 5.54 28.19
CA GLU A 319 -12.85 5.05 29.46
C GLU A 319 -11.72 4.73 30.44
N ASP A 320 -12.02 4.86 31.74
CA ASP A 320 -11.15 4.47 32.86
C ASP A 320 -9.71 5.03 32.79
N LEU A 321 -9.54 6.25 32.28
CA LEU A 321 -8.21 6.85 32.14
C LEU A 321 -7.58 7.09 33.52
N ALA A 322 -6.44 6.45 33.74
CA ALA A 322 -5.66 6.63 34.96
C ALA A 322 -4.17 6.63 34.64
N GLY A 323 -3.40 7.29 35.50
CA GLY A 323 -1.97 7.35 35.33
C GLY A 323 -1.29 8.23 36.37
N ARG A 324 -0.10 8.70 36.01
CA ARG A 324 0.69 9.62 36.83
C ARG A 324 1.12 10.80 35.99
N GLN A 325 0.98 11.99 36.56
CA GLN A 325 1.58 13.21 36.03
C GLN A 325 2.46 13.82 37.10
N ASN A 326 3.72 14.13 36.80
CA ASN A 326 4.68 14.64 37.81
C ASN A 326 4.78 13.71 39.04
N ARG A 327 4.73 12.39 38.83
CA ARG A 327 4.68 11.34 39.88
C ARG A 327 3.44 11.36 40.78
N GLN A 328 2.49 12.26 40.55
CA GLN A 328 1.22 12.29 41.26
C GLN A 328 0.20 11.42 40.51
N PRO A 329 -0.46 10.47 41.19
CA PRO A 329 -1.48 9.66 40.56
C PRO A 329 -2.71 10.52 40.23
N PHE A 330 -3.33 10.23 39.09
CA PHE A 330 -4.64 10.76 38.72
C PHE A 330 -5.52 9.64 38.21
N VAL A 331 -6.83 9.80 38.40
CA VAL A 331 -7.86 8.89 37.89
C VAL A 331 -9.02 9.74 37.40
N TRP A 332 -9.45 9.55 36.17
CA TRP A 332 -10.65 10.14 35.61
C TRP A 332 -11.75 9.08 35.59
N LYS A 333 -12.77 9.30 36.41
CA LYS A 333 -13.88 8.34 36.59
C LYS A 333 -14.94 8.42 35.50
N SER A 334 -14.90 9.46 34.68
CA SER A 334 -15.92 9.74 33.68
C SER A 334 -15.28 9.69 32.30
N PRO A 335 -15.97 9.15 31.29
CA PRO A 335 -15.43 9.05 29.95
C PRO A 335 -15.06 10.41 29.38
N LEU A 336 -13.94 10.46 28.67
CA LEU A 336 -13.63 11.58 27.78
C LEU A 336 -14.25 11.29 26.43
N SER A 337 -14.81 12.30 25.78
CA SER A 337 -15.26 12.19 24.40
C SER A 337 -14.68 13.29 23.55
N LEU A 338 -14.17 12.93 22.37
CA LEU A 338 -13.72 13.82 21.32
C LEU A 338 -14.63 13.63 20.10
N SER A 339 -15.06 14.72 19.49
CA SER A 339 -15.75 14.71 18.20
C SER A 339 -15.09 15.71 17.27
N LEU A 340 -14.78 15.28 16.06
CA LEU A 340 -14.12 16.04 15.01
C LEU A 340 -14.96 15.97 13.74
N ASN A 341 -15.23 17.13 13.15
CA ASN A 341 -15.69 17.28 11.78
C ASN A 341 -14.75 18.26 11.08
N GLY A 342 -14.29 17.88 9.90
CA GLY A 342 -13.42 18.73 9.10
C GLY A 342 -13.33 18.30 7.65
N SER A 343 -12.54 19.05 6.91
CA SER A 343 -12.27 18.79 5.51
C SER A 343 -10.80 19.06 5.16
N MET A 344 -10.37 18.53 4.02
CA MET A 344 -9.03 18.77 3.47
C MET A 344 -9.13 18.98 1.96
N THR A 345 -8.68 20.16 1.51
CA THR A 345 -8.53 20.48 0.09
C THR A 345 -7.04 20.46 -0.26
N GLY A 346 -6.60 19.44 -0.99
CA GLY A 346 -5.16 19.23 -1.23
C GLY A 346 -4.40 18.96 0.07
N LYS A 347 -3.61 19.94 0.54
CA LYS A 347 -2.83 19.87 1.80
C LYS A 347 -3.31 20.88 2.85
N GLU A 348 -4.44 21.54 2.62
CA GLU A 348 -4.97 22.57 3.50
C GLU A 348 -6.13 21.96 4.31
N PRO A 349 -5.90 21.61 5.59
CA PRO A 349 -6.96 21.11 6.46
C PRO A 349 -7.79 22.26 7.04
N GLU A 350 -9.08 22.03 7.13
CA GLU A 350 -10.07 22.87 7.77
C GLU A 350 -10.84 22.04 8.79
N VAL A 351 -10.97 22.56 10.01
CA VAL A 351 -11.72 21.96 11.09
C VAL A 351 -13.01 22.75 11.24
N ASP A 352 -14.12 22.15 10.81
CA ASP A 352 -15.45 22.74 10.95
C ASP A 352 -15.87 22.77 12.41
N LYS A 353 -15.57 21.68 13.13
CA LYS A 353 -15.91 21.53 14.54
C LYS A 353 -15.01 20.51 15.23
N LEU A 354 -14.44 20.91 16.35
CA LEU A 354 -13.76 20.05 17.31
C LEU A 354 -14.45 20.22 18.67
N VAL A 355 -14.85 19.13 19.29
CA VAL A 355 -15.45 19.14 20.63
C VAL A 355 -14.74 18.12 21.49
N LEU A 356 -14.14 18.56 22.59
CA LEU A 356 -13.62 17.69 23.65
C LEU A 356 -14.46 17.91 24.91
N LYS A 357 -15.08 16.85 25.39
CA LYS A 357 -15.86 16.85 26.62
C LYS A 357 -15.28 15.91 27.65
N ALA A 358 -15.21 16.44 28.86
CA ALA A 358 -15.00 15.73 30.10
C ALA A 358 -15.91 16.36 31.16
N ASP A 359 -16.16 15.66 32.24
CA ASP A 359 -17.00 16.12 33.36
C ASP A 359 -16.60 17.50 33.92
N PHE A 360 -15.33 17.87 33.81
CA PHE A 360 -14.75 19.12 34.34
C PHE A 360 -14.35 20.11 33.23
N LEU A 361 -14.50 19.76 31.95
CA LEU A 361 -13.94 20.50 30.83
C LEU A 361 -14.78 20.34 29.57
N ASP A 362 -15.20 21.46 28.98
CA ASP A 362 -15.80 21.51 27.65
C ASP A 362 -14.95 22.42 26.76
N ILE A 363 -14.39 21.87 25.69
CA ILE A 363 -13.60 22.60 24.71
C ILE A 363 -14.28 22.49 23.35
N GLU A 364 -14.50 23.64 22.71
CA GLU A 364 -14.92 23.73 21.32
C GLU A 364 -13.84 24.44 20.49
N GLY A 365 -13.56 23.92 19.29
CA GLY A 365 -12.59 24.48 18.36
C GLY A 365 -13.08 24.47 16.92
N GLN A 366 -12.55 25.40 16.12
CA GLN A 366 -12.81 25.49 14.67
C GLN A 366 -11.72 26.33 13.99
N GLY A 367 -11.49 26.10 12.70
CA GLY A 367 -10.59 26.90 11.85
C GLY A 367 -9.57 26.06 11.09
N ASN A 368 -8.49 26.70 10.64
CA ASN A 368 -7.43 26.06 9.84
C ASN A 368 -6.05 26.26 10.49
N LEU A 369 -4.98 25.81 9.82
CA LEU A 369 -3.60 25.90 10.34
C LEU A 369 -3.13 27.33 10.62
N GLN A 370 -3.72 28.34 9.98
CA GLN A 370 -3.31 29.75 10.12
C GLN A 370 -4.16 30.47 11.17
N HIS A 371 -5.44 30.11 11.26
CA HIS A 371 -6.42 30.75 12.12
C HIS A 371 -7.28 29.68 12.80
N PHE A 372 -6.86 29.26 13.98
CA PHE A 372 -7.61 28.31 14.81
C PHE A 372 -8.17 29.01 16.06
N THR A 373 -9.47 28.86 16.30
CA THR A 373 -10.14 29.39 17.49
C THR A 373 -10.49 28.26 18.43
N LEU A 374 -10.19 28.42 19.72
CA LEU A 374 -10.51 27.47 20.77
C LEU A 374 -11.23 28.19 21.91
N LYS A 375 -12.36 27.65 22.34
CA LYS A 375 -13.14 28.11 23.48
C LYS A 375 -13.14 27.01 24.52
N ALA A 376 -12.66 27.30 25.72
CA ALA A 376 -12.67 26.37 26.83
C ALA A 376 -13.58 26.89 27.94
N GLN A 377 -14.46 26.03 28.44
CA GLN A 377 -15.27 26.27 29.62
C GLN A 377 -14.91 25.23 30.68
N GLN A 378 -14.44 25.70 31.82
CA GLN A 378 -14.21 24.83 32.98
C GLN A 378 -15.54 24.63 33.70
N ILE A 379 -15.96 23.38 33.82
CA ILE A 379 -17.17 23.01 34.55
C ILE A 379 -16.74 22.74 35.99
N LEU A 380 -17.08 23.66 36.88
CA LEU A 380 -16.84 23.50 38.32
C LEU A 380 -17.83 22.47 38.88
N ILE A 381 -17.40 21.22 38.97
CA ILE A 381 -18.15 20.20 39.72
C ILE A 381 -17.98 20.52 41.21
N LYS A 382 -19.05 21.04 41.83
CA LYS A 382 -19.14 21.07 43.29
C LYS A 382 -19.15 19.62 43.78
N GLN A 383 -18.11 19.24 44.51
CA GLN A 383 -17.99 17.95 45.18
C GLN A 383 -19.11 17.74 46.20
#